data_AF-E6PD99-F1
#
_entry.id   AF-E6PD99-F1
#
_cell.length_a   1.000
_cell.length_b   1.000
_cell.length_c   1.000
_cell.angle_alpha   90.00
_cell.angle_beta   90.00
_cell.angle_gamma   90.00
#
_symmetry.space_group_name_H-M   'P 1'
#
loop_
_entity.id
_entity.type
_entity.pdbx_description
1 polymer ?
#
loop_
_entity_poly.entity_id
_entity_poly.type
_entity_poly.pdbx_seq_one_letter_code
_entity_poly.pdbx_strand_id
1 'polypeptide(L)' 'MTDGMLAAVALERHLSIVTRNTRDFDGSGASILNPWS' A
#
# COMPACT_ATOMS: atom_id res chain seq x y z
N MET A 1 -6.63 6.32 -8.83
CA MET A 1 -5.53 7.26 -9.15
C MET A 1 -4.72 7.59 -7.91
N THR A 2 -5.35 7.90 -6.76
CA THR A 2 -4.69 8.20 -5.48
C THR A 2 -3.89 7.04 -4.89
N ASP A 3 -4.42 5.82 -4.93
CA ASP A 3 -3.79 4.66 -4.25
C ASP A 3 -2.46 4.26 -4.91
N GLY A 4 -2.36 4.43 -6.23
CA GLY A 4 -1.10 4.23 -6.96
C GLY A 4 -0.02 5.23 -6.57
N MET A 5 -0.37 6.48 -6.30
CA MET A 5 0.59 7.49 -5.81
C MET A 5 1.03 7.17 -4.38
N LEU A 6 0.11 6.71 -3.52
CA LEU A 6 0.45 6.28 -2.17
C LEU A 6 1.39 5.07 -2.20
N ALA A 7 1.15 4.10 -3.09
CA ALA A 7 2.03 2.96 -3.28
C ALA A 7 3.41 3.34 -3.81
N ALA A 8 3.49 4.28 -4.76
CA ALA A 8 4.76 4.77 -5.28
C ALA A 8 5.61 5.43 -4.17
N VAL A 9 5.00 6.26 -3.31
CA VAL A 9 5.69 6.86 -2.16
C VAL A 9 6.12 5.80 -1.15
N ALA A 10 5.27 4.81 -0.87
CA ALA A 10 5.62 3.74 0.05
C ALA A 10 6.82 2.92 -0.46
N LEU A 11 6.85 2.61 -1.76
CA LEU A 11 7.96 1.90 -2.40
C LEU A 11 9.26 2.71 -2.37
N GLU A 12 9.21 3.98 -2.80
CA GLU A 12 10.40 4.84 -2.88
C GLU A 12 11.03 5.06 -1.50
N ARG A 13 10.20 5.19 -0.46
CA ARG A 13 10.66 5.47 0.91
C ARG A 13 10.81 4.23 1.78
N HIS A 14 10.73 3.03 1.22
CA HIS A 14 10.79 1.76 1.94
C HIS A 14 9.80 1.67 3.13
N LEU A 15 8.58 2.18 2.95
CA LEU A 15 7.50 2.14 3.94
C LEU A 15 6.53 0.99 3.66
N SER A 16 5.71 0.66 4.66
CA SER A 16 4.58 -0.24 4.51
C SER A 16 3.26 0.54 4.50
N ILE A 17 2.32 0.13 3.64
CA ILE A 17 0.97 0.66 3.60
C ILE A 17 0.13 -0.07 4.64
N VAL A 18 -0.29 0.66 5.67
CA VAL A 18 -1.22 0.13 6.68
C VAL A 18 -2.63 0.54 6.31
N THR A 19 -3.50 -0.41 5.94
CA THR A 19 -4.86 -0.11 5.46
C THR A 19 -5.83 -1.27 5.70
N ARG A 20 -7.13 -0.95 5.85
CA ARG A 20 -8.21 -1.96 5.81
C ARG A 20 -8.49 -2.46 4.40
N ASN A 21 -8.22 -1.66 3.38
CA ASN A 21 -8.55 -2.00 2.00
C ASN A 21 -7.30 -2.43 1.26
N THR A 22 -6.92 -3.70 1.43
CA THR A 22 -5.71 -4.25 0.79
C THR A 22 -5.88 -4.37 -0.73
N ARG A 23 -7.11 -4.56 -1.21
CA ARG A 23 -7.43 -4.81 -2.62
C ARG A 23 -7.00 -3.69 -3.55
N ASP A 24 -7.08 -2.44 -3.10
CA ASP A 24 -6.72 -1.27 -3.91
C ASP A 24 -5.21 -1.17 -4.17
N PHE A 25 -4.41 -1.93 -3.42
CA PHE A 25 -2.96 -1.97 -3.52
C PHE A 25 -2.45 -3.29 -4.12
N ASP A 26 -3.35 -4.20 -4.53
CA ASP A 26 -2.98 -5.45 -5.19
C ASP A 26 -2.21 -5.15 -6.50
N GLY A 27 -1.08 -5.86 -6.69
CA GLY A 27 -0.21 -5.67 -7.85
C GLY A 27 0.64 -4.39 -7.82
N SER A 28 0.56 -3.57 -6.77
CA SER A 28 1.40 -2.36 -6.64
C SER A 28 2.86 -2.66 -6.28
N GLY A 29 3.16 -3.85 -5.73
CA GLY A 29 4.48 -4.24 -5.24
C GLY A 29 4.84 -3.65 -3.86
N ALA A 30 4.02 -2.74 -3.31
CA ALA A 30 4.21 -2.20 -1.98
C ALA A 30 3.95 -3.26 -0.90
N SER A 31 4.64 -3.16 0.24
CA SER A 31 4.33 -3.98 1.42
C SER A 31 3.05 -3.48 2.08
N ILE A 32 2.08 -4.38 2.30
CA ILE A 32 0.74 -4.03 2.80
C ILE A 32 0.49 -4.76 4.13
N LEU A 33 -0.02 -4.03 5.12
CA LEU A 33 -0.40 -4.56 6.43
C LEU A 33 -1.87 -4.20 6.73
N ASN A 34 -2.68 -5.22 7.01
CA ASN A 34 -4.07 -5.03 7.45
C ASN A 34 -4.15 -5.09 8.98
N PRO A 35 -4.46 -3.99 9.68
CA PRO A 35 -4.47 -3.98 11.13
C PRO A 35 -5.71 -4.65 11.76
N TRP A 36 -6.65 -5.13 10.94
CA TRP A 36 -7.84 -5.88 11.37
C TRP A 36 -7.77 -7.38 11.08
N SER A 37 -6.63 -7.90 10.58
CA SER A 37 -6.40 -9.35 10.46
C SER A 37 -5.76 -9.92 11.72
#